data_AF-A0A2K0Y5E5-F1
#
_entry.id   AF-A0A2K0Y5E5-F1
#
_cell.length_a   1.000
_cell.length_b   1.000
_cell.length_c   1.000
_cell.angle_alpha   90.00
_cell.angle_beta   90.00
_cell.angle_gamma   90.00
#
_symmetry.space_group_name_H-M   'P 1'
#
loop_
_entity.id
_entity.type
_entity.pdbx_description
1 polymer ?
#
loop_
_entity_poly.entity_id
_entity_poly.type
_entity_poly.pdbx_seq_one_letter_code
_entity_poly.pdbx_strand_id
1 'polypeptide(L)'
;MPNRRTAEGRKTILNQRPCGIIRVAALWPLCRYRHKGHWTGHRSRLDRLPDTGFGSPAYAREELIAEMASAFLCAELGILPTVRHADYLGTWLSVLREDSKAIFRAASQASKAADYLLAFRHGEEQGTEEQGEEAA
;
A
#
# COMPACT_ATOMS: atom_id res chain seq x y z
N MET A 1 -13.95 56.07 13.64
CA MET A 1 -13.82 55.55 15.02
C MET A 1 -14.60 54.24 15.14
N PRO A 2 -14.07 53.25 15.88
CA PRO A 2 -14.31 51.82 15.65
C PRO A 2 -15.27 51.20 16.66
N ASN A 3 -15.76 49.97 16.40
CA ASN A 3 -15.96 49.07 17.53
C ASN A 3 -15.76 47.57 17.22
N ARG A 4 -15.05 46.95 18.16
CA ARG A 4 -14.62 45.56 18.25
C ARG A 4 -15.82 44.61 18.44
N ARG A 5 -15.71 43.40 17.90
CA ARG A 5 -15.94 42.15 18.66
C ARG A 5 -15.25 40.97 17.96
N THR A 6 -14.22 40.50 18.63
CA THR A 6 -13.61 39.16 18.57
C THR A 6 -14.65 38.03 18.59
N ALA A 7 -14.45 36.98 17.79
CA ALA A 7 -14.62 35.59 18.20
C ALA A 7 -14.20 34.61 17.09
N GLU A 8 -13.31 33.69 17.45
CA GLU A 8 -13.03 32.40 16.81
C GLU A 8 -14.17 31.78 16.00
N GLY A 9 -13.83 31.14 14.88
CA GLY A 9 -14.79 30.43 14.05
C GLY A 9 -14.18 29.31 13.22
N ARG A 10 -13.52 28.36 13.89
CA ARG A 10 -13.48 26.91 13.57
C ARG A 10 -13.86 26.48 12.14
N LYS A 11 -12.93 25.73 11.56
CA LYS A 11 -13.17 24.53 10.74
C LYS A 11 -13.82 24.78 9.37
N THR A 12 -12.98 24.91 8.35
CA THR A 12 -13.30 24.40 7.01
C THR A 12 -13.36 22.87 7.06
N ILE A 13 -14.39 22.34 7.73
CA ILE A 13 -14.89 20.99 7.46
C ILE A 13 -15.49 21.09 6.06
N LEU A 14 -14.74 20.57 5.08
CA LEU A 14 -15.31 20.24 3.78
C LEU A 14 -16.61 19.47 4.04
N ASN A 15 -17.70 20.13 3.66
CA ASN A 15 -19.08 19.72 3.79
C ASN A 15 -19.30 18.37 3.09
N GLN A 16 -19.02 17.28 3.80
CA GLN A 16 -19.33 15.93 3.37
C GLN A 16 -20.84 15.72 3.50
N ARG A 17 -21.54 15.92 2.39
CA ARG A 17 -22.94 15.53 2.24
C ARG A 17 -23.03 14.01 2.39
N PRO A 18 -23.94 13.47 3.24
CA PRO A 18 -24.06 12.04 3.42
C PRO A 18 -24.91 11.46 2.29
N CYS A 19 -24.29 11.06 1.17
CA CYS A 19 -24.90 10.08 0.29
C CYS A 19 -24.51 8.67 0.77
N GLY A 20 -25.52 7.85 1.04
CA GLY A 20 -25.41 6.55 1.70
C GLY A 20 -24.79 5.45 0.84
N ILE A 21 -23.49 5.55 0.56
CA ILE A 21 -22.67 4.43 0.10
C ILE A 21 -21.54 4.21 1.12
N ILE A 22 -21.79 3.24 1.99
CA ILE A 22 -20.84 2.35 2.65
C ILE A 22 -19.61 3.04 3.29
N ARG A 23 -19.68 3.23 4.61
CA ARG A 23 -18.54 3.50 5.52
C ARG A 23 -17.53 2.33 5.57
N VAL A 24 -17.01 1.88 4.44
CA VAL A 24 -15.91 0.91 4.36
C VAL A 24 -14.71 1.60 3.68
N ALA A 25 -14.47 2.87 4.03
CA ALA A 25 -13.28 3.60 3.58
C ALA A 25 -11.97 2.93 4.05
N ALA A 26 -12.03 2.08 5.08
CA ALA A 26 -10.86 1.45 5.68
C ALA A 26 -10.49 0.06 5.10
N LEU A 27 -11.36 -0.58 4.29
CA LEU A 27 -10.99 -1.81 3.55
C LEU A 27 -10.39 -1.51 2.17
N TRP A 28 -10.57 -0.28 1.68
CA TRP A 28 -10.07 0.16 0.38
C TRP A 28 -8.53 0.15 0.26
N PRO A 29 -7.74 0.60 1.26
CA PRO A 29 -6.30 0.72 1.11
C PRO A 29 -5.60 -0.64 0.93
N LEU A 30 -5.89 -1.62 1.79
CA LEU A 30 -5.29 -2.96 1.69
C LEU A 30 -5.64 -3.63 0.36
N CYS A 31 -6.93 -3.68 0.00
CA CYS A 31 -7.35 -4.25 -1.28
C CYS A 31 -6.69 -3.52 -2.46
N ARG A 32 -6.61 -2.19 -2.44
CA ARG A 32 -5.98 -1.42 -3.52
C ARG A 32 -4.50 -1.74 -3.64
N TYR A 33 -3.76 -1.75 -2.54
CA TYR A 33 -2.32 -1.99 -2.56
C TYR A 33 -1.96 -3.46 -2.81
N ARG A 34 -2.80 -4.41 -2.40
CA ARG A 34 -2.66 -5.83 -2.76
C ARG A 34 -2.72 -6.04 -4.26
N HIS A 35 -3.72 -5.47 -4.94
CA HIS A 35 -3.80 -5.54 -6.41
C HIS A 35 -2.60 -4.85 -7.10
N LYS A 36 -2.09 -3.75 -6.53
CA LYS A 36 -0.83 -3.14 -6.98
C LYS A 36 0.37 -4.08 -6.74
N GLY A 37 0.40 -4.80 -5.62
CA GLY A 37 1.37 -5.85 -5.33
C GLY A 37 1.43 -6.90 -6.44
N HIS A 38 0.28 -7.47 -6.82
CA HIS A 38 0.20 -8.41 -7.95
C HIS A 38 0.68 -7.78 -9.26
N TRP A 39 0.30 -6.52 -9.53
CA TRP A 39 0.72 -5.82 -10.74
C TRP A 39 2.25 -5.72 -10.85
N THR A 40 2.98 -5.57 -9.73
CA THR A 40 4.46 -5.58 -9.75
C THR A 40 5.05 -6.94 -10.13
N GLY A 41 4.28 -8.03 -10.03
CA GLY A 41 4.74 -9.39 -10.31
C GLY A 41 4.84 -9.73 -11.80
N HIS A 42 4.36 -8.85 -12.69
CA HIS A 42 4.42 -9.04 -14.14
C HIS A 42 5.88 -9.21 -14.63
N ARG A 43 6.08 -10.01 -15.70
CA ARG A 43 7.40 -10.35 -16.25
C ARG A 43 8.25 -9.12 -16.61
N SER A 44 7.61 -8.06 -17.09
CA SER A 44 8.29 -6.80 -17.42
C SER A 44 8.70 -5.95 -16.21
N ARG A 45 8.54 -6.46 -14.98
CA ARG A 45 8.78 -5.74 -13.72
C ARG A 45 9.66 -6.57 -12.80
N LEU A 46 9.07 -7.26 -11.81
CA LEU A 46 9.81 -8.07 -10.84
C LEU A 46 9.77 -9.57 -11.17
N ASP A 47 9.10 -9.97 -12.25
CA ASP A 47 9.09 -11.33 -12.81
C ASP A 47 8.91 -12.43 -11.75
N ARG A 48 7.83 -12.31 -10.98
CA ARG A 48 7.53 -13.22 -9.86
C ARG A 48 6.37 -14.15 -10.15
N LEU A 49 5.50 -13.76 -11.08
CA LEU A 49 4.30 -14.52 -11.43
C LEU A 49 4.71 -15.79 -12.19
N PRO A 50 4.52 -16.98 -11.59
CA PRO A 50 4.76 -18.23 -12.29
C PRO A 50 3.61 -18.50 -13.28
N ASP A 51 3.89 -19.23 -14.36
CA ASP A 51 2.86 -19.77 -15.27
C ASP A 51 2.10 -20.93 -14.61
N THR A 52 1.48 -20.67 -13.47
CA THR A 52 0.75 -21.66 -12.66
C THR A 52 -0.68 -21.20 -12.42
N GLY A 53 -1.62 -22.13 -12.52
CA GLY A 53 -3.04 -21.86 -12.32
C GLY A 53 -3.41 -21.48 -10.87
N PHE A 54 -4.63 -20.98 -10.74
CA PHE A 54 -5.28 -20.68 -9.46
C PHE A 54 -5.27 -21.91 -8.53
N GLY A 55 -5.03 -21.69 -7.24
CA GLY A 55 -5.00 -22.76 -6.23
C GLY A 55 -3.68 -23.54 -6.13
N SER A 56 -2.68 -23.23 -6.95
CA SER A 56 -1.34 -23.81 -6.82
C SER A 56 -0.57 -23.25 -5.61
N PRO A 57 0.43 -23.97 -5.08
CA PRO A 57 1.30 -23.45 -4.01
C PRO A 57 2.05 -22.17 -4.41
N ALA A 58 2.39 -22.04 -5.69
CA ALA A 58 3.06 -20.86 -6.22
C ALA A 58 2.10 -19.65 -6.29
N TYR A 59 0.84 -19.89 -6.66
CA TYR A 59 -0.23 -18.91 -6.55
C TYR A 59 -0.44 -18.45 -5.10
N ALA A 60 -0.54 -19.38 -4.15
CA ALA A 60 -0.67 -19.06 -2.72
C ALA A 60 0.50 -18.23 -2.17
N ARG A 61 1.71 -18.46 -2.67
CA ARG A 61 2.89 -17.66 -2.33
C ARG A 61 2.78 -16.23 -2.86
N GLU A 62 2.34 -16.03 -4.10
CA GLU A 62 2.15 -14.69 -4.64
C GLU A 62 1.05 -13.92 -3.90
N GLU A 63 -0.01 -14.62 -3.48
CA GLU A 63 -1.06 -14.04 -2.64
C GLU A 63 -0.50 -13.52 -1.31
N LEU A 64 0.36 -14.29 -0.66
CA LEU A 64 1.06 -13.85 0.55
C LEU A 64 1.97 -12.64 0.29
N ILE A 65 2.74 -12.65 -0.80
CA ILE A 65 3.63 -11.54 -1.18
C ILE A 65 2.82 -10.26 -1.39
N ALA A 66 1.71 -10.33 -2.13
CA ALA A 66 0.86 -9.19 -2.42
C ALA A 66 0.19 -8.61 -1.16
N GLU A 67 -0.26 -9.48 -0.25
CA GLU A 67 -0.85 -9.04 1.03
C GLU A 67 0.20 -8.35 1.91
N MET A 68 1.40 -8.92 2.05
CA MET A 68 2.50 -8.32 2.81
C MET A 68 2.96 -6.98 2.21
N ALA A 69 3.05 -6.88 0.87
CA ALA A 69 3.39 -5.63 0.20
C ALA A 69 2.35 -4.55 0.48
N SER A 70 1.07 -4.92 0.54
CA SER A 70 -0.01 -3.99 0.88
C SER A 70 0.13 -3.45 2.32
N ALA A 71 0.55 -4.30 3.26
CA ALA A 71 0.79 -3.90 4.64
C ALA A 71 2.00 -2.97 4.78
N PHE A 72 3.10 -3.26 4.07
CA PHE A 72 4.29 -2.40 4.03
C PHE A 72 3.97 -1.03 3.44
N LEU A 73 3.22 -0.97 2.34
CA LEU A 73 2.79 0.29 1.76
C LEU A 73 1.86 1.08 2.69
N CYS A 74 0.95 0.41 3.40
CA CYS A 74 0.12 1.11 4.39
C CYS A 74 0.98 1.70 5.51
N ALA A 75 1.98 0.96 6.00
CA ALA A 75 2.91 1.43 7.03
C ALA A 75 3.70 2.66 6.57
N GLU A 76 4.31 2.61 5.38
CA GLU A 76 5.10 3.73 4.84
C GLU A 76 4.25 4.96 4.49
N LEU A 77 2.99 4.76 4.12
CA LEU A 77 2.07 5.85 3.82
C LEU A 77 1.34 6.39 5.06
N GLY A 78 1.62 5.86 6.26
CA GLY A 78 0.94 6.25 7.50
C GLY A 78 -0.56 5.94 7.49
N ILE A 79 -1.00 4.97 6.66
CA ILE A 79 -2.39 4.55 6.58
C ILE A 79 -2.58 3.43 7.60
N LEU A 80 -3.52 3.63 8.54
CA LEU A 80 -3.94 2.60 9.48
C LEU A 80 -5.12 1.82 8.89
N PRO A 81 -4.89 0.62 8.32
CA PRO A 81 -6.00 -0.17 7.82
C PRO A 81 -6.79 -0.77 8.98
N THR A 82 -8.12 -0.84 8.85
CA THR A 82 -8.93 -1.64 9.78
C THR A 82 -8.81 -3.11 9.36
N VAL A 83 -7.98 -3.88 10.06
CA VAL A 83 -7.88 -5.33 9.85
C VAL A 83 -9.15 -5.97 10.40
N ARG A 84 -9.86 -6.74 9.58
CA ARG A 84 -11.16 -7.31 9.96
C ARG A 84 -11.14 -8.74 10.46
N HIS A 85 -10.03 -9.48 10.29
CA HIS A 85 -10.01 -10.92 10.57
C HIS A 85 -8.67 -11.38 11.14
N ALA A 86 -8.60 -11.50 12.47
CA ALA A 86 -7.47 -12.10 13.18
C ALA A 86 -7.40 -13.64 13.03
N ASP A 87 -8.45 -14.26 12.48
CA ASP A 87 -8.59 -15.71 12.33
C ASP A 87 -7.51 -16.33 11.41
N TYR A 88 -6.92 -15.53 10.53
CA TYR A 88 -5.83 -15.97 9.65
C TYR A 88 -4.48 -16.13 10.37
N LEU A 89 -4.30 -15.50 11.55
CA LEU A 89 -3.04 -15.57 12.31
C LEU A 89 -2.74 -17.00 12.79
N GLY A 90 -3.76 -17.76 13.17
CA GLY A 90 -3.60 -19.15 13.59
C GLY A 90 -3.10 -20.05 12.46
N THR A 91 -3.68 -19.90 11.26
CA THR A 91 -3.27 -20.62 10.06
C THR A 91 -1.87 -20.20 9.58
N TRP A 92 -1.49 -18.93 9.76
CA TRP A 92 -0.15 -18.48 9.42
C TRP A 92 0.89 -19.01 10.40
N LEU A 93 0.57 -19.11 11.69
CA LEU A 93 1.44 -19.69 12.71
C LEU A 93 1.73 -21.18 12.48
N SER A 94 0.77 -21.96 11.98
CA SER A 94 1.03 -23.37 11.62
C SER A 94 1.94 -23.50 10.40
N VAL A 95 1.69 -22.72 9.34
CA VAL A 95 2.54 -22.67 8.14
C VAL A 95 3.97 -22.21 8.47
N LEU A 96 4.11 -21.25 9.39
CA LEU A 96 5.41 -20.76 9.87
C LEU A 96 6.23 -21.79 10.65
N ARG A 97 5.55 -22.73 11.31
CA ARG A 97 6.23 -23.83 12.01
C ARG A 97 6.74 -24.89 11.04
N GLU A 98 6.08 -25.08 9.90
CA GLU A 98 6.47 -26.06 8.88
C GLU A 98 7.58 -25.53 7.95
N ASP A 99 7.53 -24.26 7.53
CA ASP A 99 8.60 -23.63 6.75
C ASP A 99 8.86 -22.20 7.22
N SER A 100 9.72 -22.08 8.24
CA SER A 100 10.13 -20.80 8.80
C SER A 100 10.86 -19.90 7.80
N LYS A 101 11.44 -20.45 6.73
CA LYS A 101 12.16 -19.66 5.71
C LYS A 101 11.22 -19.14 4.62
N ALA A 102 10.06 -19.76 4.41
CA ALA A 102 9.08 -19.32 3.42
C ALA A 102 8.63 -17.88 3.66
N ILE A 103 8.36 -17.50 4.91
CA ILE A 103 7.91 -16.14 5.23
C ILE A 103 8.99 -15.10 4.94
N PHE A 104 10.26 -15.37 5.25
CA PHE A 104 11.34 -14.40 4.99
C PHE A 104 11.56 -14.20 3.49
N ARG A 105 11.42 -15.27 2.70
CA ARG A 105 11.47 -15.16 1.23
C ARG A 105 10.29 -14.35 0.69
N ALA A 106 9.08 -14.61 1.19
CA ALA A 106 7.89 -13.84 0.81
C ALA A 106 8.03 -12.36 1.22
N ALA A 107 8.48 -12.09 2.45
CA ALA A 107 8.75 -10.76 2.97
C ALA A 107 9.77 -10.01 2.11
N SER A 108 10.89 -10.65 1.75
CA SER A 108 11.91 -10.04 0.89
C SER A 108 11.36 -9.64 -0.48
N GLN A 109 10.50 -10.47 -1.07
CA GLN A 109 9.83 -10.14 -2.34
C GLN A 109 8.78 -9.04 -2.18
N ALA A 110 8.05 -9.06 -1.06
CA ALA A 110 7.07 -8.04 -0.72
C ALA A 110 7.72 -6.66 -0.51
N SER A 111 8.89 -6.61 0.14
CA SER A 111 9.68 -5.37 0.29
C SER A 111 10.07 -4.82 -1.09
N LYS A 112 10.63 -5.65 -1.98
CA LYS A 112 10.95 -5.23 -3.36
C LYS A 112 9.73 -4.70 -4.11
N ALA A 113 8.56 -5.32 -3.92
CA ALA A 113 7.31 -4.86 -4.54
C ALA A 113 6.86 -3.50 -3.98
N ALA A 114 6.96 -3.30 -2.66
CA ALA A 114 6.65 -2.03 -2.02
C ALA A 114 7.62 -0.93 -2.47
N ASP A 115 8.93 -1.20 -2.45
CA ASP A 115 9.97 -0.27 -2.90
C ASP A 115 9.77 0.14 -4.35
N TYR A 116 9.48 -0.83 -5.24
CA TYR A 116 9.16 -0.57 -6.64
C TYR A 116 7.97 0.38 -6.79
N LEU A 117 6.92 0.23 -5.96
CA LEU A 117 5.74 1.11 -6.00
C LEU A 117 6.02 2.49 -5.40
N LEU A 118 6.86 2.57 -4.37
CA LEU A 118 7.27 3.84 -3.76
C LEU A 118 8.22 4.64 -4.65
N ALA A 119 9.04 3.98 -5.48
CA ALA A 119 9.94 4.64 -6.43
C ALA A 119 9.21 5.58 -7.41
N PHE A 120 7.96 5.27 -7.79
CA PHE A 120 7.15 6.16 -8.63
C PHE A 120 6.80 7.49 -7.96
N ARG A 121 6.89 7.60 -6.63
CA ARG A 121 6.71 8.87 -5.93
C ARG A 121 7.96 9.73 -6.00
N HIS A 122 9.13 9.12 -5.87
CA HIS A 122 10.41 9.83 -5.90
C HIS A 122 10.79 10.30 -7.32
N GLY A 123 10.23 9.67 -8.36
CA GLY A 123 10.37 10.12 -9.75
C GLY A 123 9.70 11.47 -10.05
N GLU A 124 8.81 11.99 -9.19
CA GLU A 124 8.23 13.33 -9.35
C GLU A 124 9.14 14.45 -8.79
N GLU A 125 10.07 14.13 -7.88
CA GLU A 125 10.94 15.13 -7.24
C GLU A 125 12.17 15.49 -8.08
N GLN A 126 12.60 14.63 -9.01
CA GLN A 126 13.83 14.84 -9.81
C GLN A 126 13.63 15.65 -11.11
N GLY A 127 12.41 16.12 -11.39
CA GLY A 127 12.08 16.84 -12.63
C GLY A 127 12.15 18.38 -12.56
N THR A 128 12.60 18.97 -11.45
CA THR A 128 12.49 20.44 -11.23
C THR A 128 13.83 21.18 -11.14
N GLU A 129 15.00 20.50 -11.14
CA GLU A 129 16.29 21.17 -10.88
C GLU A 129 17.19 21.43 -12.11
N GLU A 130 16.77 21.07 -13.33
CA GLU A 130 17.53 21.39 -14.56
C GLU A 130 16.83 22.49 -15.38
N GLN A 131 16.90 23.74 -14.94
CA GLN A 131 16.68 24.92 -15.79
C GLN A 131 17.18 26.18 -15.08
N GLY A 132 18.49 26.44 -15.12
CA GLY A 132 19.03 27.65 -14.52
C GLY A 132 20.55 27.83 -14.56
N GLU A 133 21.29 27.35 -15.57
CA GLU A 133 22.69 27.80 -15.74
C GLU A 133 23.20 27.68 -17.19
N GLU A 134 22.80 28.63 -18.04
CA GLU A 134 23.52 29.14 -19.23
C GLU A 134 22.65 30.29 -19.77
N ALA A 135 23.08 31.55 -19.95
CA ALA A 135 24.39 32.07 -20.30
C ALA A 135 24.60 33.48 -19.71
N ALA A 136 25.85 33.76 -19.35
CA ALA A 136 26.39 35.11 -19.15
C ALA A 136 27.05 35.61 -20.44
#